data_AF-Q5BSG1-F1
#
_entry.id   AF-Q5BSG1-F1
#
_cell.length_a   1.000
_cell.length_b   1.000
_cell.length_c   1.000
_cell.angle_alpha   90.00
_cell.angle_beta   90.00
_cell.angle_gamma   90.00
#
_symmetry.space_group_name_H-M   'P 1'
#
loop_
_entity.id
_entity.type
_entity.pdbx_description
1 polymer ?
#
loop_
_entity_poly.entity_id
_entity_poly.type
_entity_poly.pdbx_seq_one_letter_code
_entity_poly.pdbx_strand_id
1 'polypeptide(L)' 'MATISRVGKLVLSRTALLLCDMQEKFRPTVSYFDAIVETSSRMLTAARILGMTTVVTEMYPKECLDFNECVNLVSI' A
#
# COMPACT_ATOMS: atom_id res chain seq x y z
N MET A 1 -19.69 -17.11 -16.26
CA MET A 1 -19.95 -16.20 -15.12
C MET A 1 -18.83 -16.38 -14.12
N ALA A 2 -17.94 -15.40 -13.96
CA ALA A 2 -16.90 -15.47 -12.95
C ALA A 2 -17.55 -15.42 -11.56
N THR A 3 -17.34 -16.45 -10.75
CA THR A 3 -17.70 -16.45 -9.33
C THR A 3 -16.95 -15.29 -8.67
N ILE A 4 -17.67 -14.25 -8.24
CA ILE A 4 -17.13 -13.25 -7.33
C ILE A 4 -16.70 -14.00 -6.07
N SER A 5 -15.39 -14.16 -5.90
CA SER A 5 -14.80 -14.66 -4.68
C SER A 5 -15.15 -13.66 -3.58
N ARG A 6 -16.04 -14.04 -2.66
CA ARG A 6 -16.28 -13.23 -1.46
C ARG A 6 -14.97 -13.19 -0.69
N VAL A 7 -14.47 -12.00 -0.40
CA VAL A 7 -13.36 -11.83 0.53
C VAL A 7 -13.78 -12.50 1.84
N GLY A 8 -13.05 -13.55 2.24
CA GLY A 8 -13.33 -14.28 3.47
C GLY A 8 -13.24 -13.35 4.69
N LYS A 9 -13.74 -13.79 5.84
CA LYS A 9 -13.62 -13.01 7.07
C LYS A 9 -12.13 -12.75 7.36
N LEU A 10 -11.71 -11.49 7.28
CA LEU A 10 -10.36 -11.09 7.61
C LEU A 10 -10.16 -11.22 9.13
N VAL A 11 -9.12 -11.96 9.51
CA VAL A 11 -8.70 -12.12 10.91
C VAL A 11 -7.35 -11.45 11.04
N LEU A 12 -7.24 -10.48 11.95
CA LEU A 12 -6.06 -9.61 12.08
C LEU A 12 -4.74 -10.40 12.20
N SER A 13 -4.74 -11.48 12.99
CA SER A 13 -3.55 -12.33 13.20
C SER A 13 -3.11 -13.16 11.99
N ARG A 14 -3.96 -13.27 10.95
CA ARG A 14 -3.70 -14.06 9.74
C ARG A 14 -3.76 -13.22 8.47
N THR A 15 -3.89 -11.90 8.62
CA THR A 15 -4.03 -10.97 7.50
C THR A 15 -2.85 -10.02 7.53
N ALA A 16 -2.24 -9.79 6.37
CA ALA A 16 -1.19 -8.80 6.20
C ALA A 16 -1.63 -7.77 5.16
N LEU A 17 -1.22 -6.52 5.34
CA LEU A 17 -1.34 -5.47 4.34
C LEU A 17 -0.12 -5.53 3.43
N LEU A 18 -0.33 -5.65 2.12
CA LEU A 18 0.73 -5.56 1.11
C LEU A 18 0.63 -4.22 0.40
N LEU A 19 1.70 -3.42 0.46
CA LEU A 19 1.90 -2.23 -0.37
C LEU A 19 2.88 -2.60 -1.47
N CYS A 20 2.38 -2.68 -2.71
CA CYS A 20 3.13 -3.18 -3.84
C CYS A 20 3.51 -2.03 -4.78
N ASP A 21 4.80 -1.83 -4.98
CA ASP A 21 5.38 -0.99 -6.04
C ASP A 21 4.79 0.42 -6.14
N MET A 22 4.47 1.01 -4.99
CA MET A 22 3.95 2.38 -4.89
C MET A 22 5.08 3.41 -5.03
N GLN A 23 5.52 3.67 -6.25
CA GLN A 23 6.66 4.58 -6.54
C GLN A 23 6.23 5.81 -7.33
N GLU A 24 6.88 6.97 -7.12
CA GLU A 24 6.56 8.21 -7.85
C GLU A 24 6.77 8.10 -9.36
N LYS A 25 7.67 7.22 -9.81
CA LYS A 25 7.92 6.93 -11.23
C LYS A 25 6.68 6.43 -11.96
N PHE A 26 5.69 5.88 -11.25
CA PHE A 26 4.43 5.43 -11.83
C PHE A 26 3.38 6.53 -11.98
N ARG A 27 3.57 7.71 -11.38
CA ARG A 27 2.65 8.85 -11.46
C ARG A 27 2.25 9.25 -12.89
N PRO A 28 3.15 9.31 -13.90
CA PRO A 28 2.75 9.63 -15.27
C PRO A 28 2.00 8.48 -15.98
N THR A 29 2.16 7.24 -15.52
CA THR A 29 1.65 6.03 -16.19
C THR A 29 0.33 5.54 -15.59
N VAL A 30 0.11 5.78 -14.30
CA VAL A 30 -1.05 5.30 -13.54
C VAL A 30 -2.09 6.40 -13.42
N SER A 31 -3.29 6.15 -13.94
CA SER A 31 -4.42 7.04 -13.74
C SER A 31 -4.84 7.07 -12.26
N TYR A 32 -5.19 8.24 -11.74
CA TYR A 32 -5.62 8.45 -10.36
C TYR A 32 -4.56 8.12 -9.29
N PHE A 33 -3.27 8.25 -9.62
CA PHE A 33 -2.16 7.96 -8.71
C PHE A 33 -2.34 8.60 -7.32
N ASP A 34 -2.68 9.89 -7.25
CA ASP A 34 -2.84 10.61 -5.98
C ASP A 34 -3.96 10.01 -5.10
N ALA A 35 -5.07 9.54 -5.70
CA ALA A 35 -6.15 8.88 -4.96
C ALA A 35 -5.76 7.47 -4.47
N ILE A 36 -4.92 6.75 -5.23
CA ILE A 36 -4.38 5.45 -4.83
C ILE A 36 -3.42 5.64 -3.65
N VAL A 37 -2.56 6.65 -3.70
CA VAL A 37 -1.65 7.01 -2.58
C VAL A 37 -2.46 7.37 -1.33
N GLU A 38 -3.48 8.21 -1.46
CA GLU A 38 -4.35 8.58 -0.33
C GLU A 38 -5.05 7.36 0.29
N THR A 39 -5.60 6.47 -0.55
CA THR A 39 -6.26 5.24 -0.08
C THR A 39 -5.27 4.30 0.60
N SER A 40 -4.06 4.19 0.06
CA SER A 40 -2.98 3.36 0.62
C SER A 40 -2.53 3.87 1.99
N SER A 41 -2.44 5.20 2.16
CA SER A 41 -2.14 5.86 3.45
C SER A 41 -3.21 5.57 4.50
N ARG A 42 -4.49 5.62 4.12
CA ARG A 42 -5.61 5.26 5.02
C ARG A 42 -5.53 3.79 5.44
N MET A 43 -5.22 2.89 4.51
CA MET A 43 -5.05 1.46 4.79
C MET A 43 -3.85 1.18 5.69
N LEU A 44 -2.73 1.88 5.48
CA LEU A 44 -1.54 1.78 6.32
C LEU A 44 -1.83 2.26 7.75
N THR A 45 -2.54 3.37 7.89
CA THR A 45 -2.98 3.89 9.20
C THR A 45 -3.88 2.89 9.92
N ALA A 46 -4.86 2.32 9.22
CA ALA A 46 -5.73 1.28 9.78
C ALA A 46 -4.93 0.03 10.20
N ALA A 47 -4.00 -0.42 9.36
CA ALA A 47 -3.14 -1.57 9.68
C ALA A 47 -2.26 -1.33 10.91
N ARG A 48 -1.73 -0.11 11.09
CA ARG A 48 -0.99 0.29 12.30
C ARG A 48 -1.87 0.27 13.54
N ILE A 49 -3.08 0.83 13.48
CA ILE A 49 -4.04 0.83 14.60
C ILE A 49 -4.44 -0.61 14.99
N LEU A 50 -4.63 -1.46 13.98
CA LEU A 50 -5.05 -2.84 14.16
C LEU A 50 -3.90 -3.80 14.49
N GLY A 51 -2.64 -3.32 14.53
CA GLY A 51 -1.46 -4.14 14.79
C GLY A 51 -1.22 -5.22 13.73
N MET A 52 -1.64 -4.98 12.49
CA MET A 52 -1.48 -5.93 11.38
C MET A 52 -0.06 -5.89 10.82
N THR A 53 0.41 -7.02 10.29
CA THR A 53 1.68 -7.07 9.57
C THR A 53 1.57 -6.32 8.24
N THR A 54 2.47 -5.37 8.01
CA THR A 54 2.55 -4.61 6.76
C THR A 54 3.81 -5.01 5.99
N VAL A 55 3.66 -5.42 4.74
CA VAL A 55 4.77 -5.76 3.83
C VAL A 55 4.79 -4.74 2.71
N VAL A 56 5.97 -4.19 2.43
CA VAL A 56 6.18 -3.25 1.33
C VAL A 56 7.15 -3.88 0.34
N THR A 57 6.82 -3.81 -0.94
CA THR A 57 7.71 -4.24 -2.03
C THR A 57 7.98 -3.08 -2.97
N GLU A 58 9.22 -3.01 -3.45
CA GLU A 58 9.64 -2.03 -4.44
C GLU A 58 10.35 -2.75 -5.58
N MET A 59 9.98 -2.41 -6.82
CA MET A 59 10.67 -2.88 -8.01
C MET A 59 11.82 -1.91 -8.35
N TYR A 60 13.05 -2.42 -8.39
CA TYR A 60 14.26 -1.66 -8.80
C TYR A 60 14.46 -0.30 -8.08
N PRO A 61 14.77 -0.29 -6.76
CA PRO A 61 14.89 0.95 -5.97
C PRO A 61 16.08 1.84 -6.35
N LYS A 62 17.04 1.34 -7.13
CA LYS A 62 18.29 2.04 -7.47
C LYS A 62 18.12 3.32 -8.31
N GLU A 63 16.91 3.60 -8.82
CA GLU A 63 16.66 4.65 -9.82
C GLU A 63 15.48 5.58 -9.46
N CYS A 64 14.92 5.48 -8.25
CA CYS A 64 13.76 6.27 -7.83
C CYS A 64 13.91 6.73 -6.38
N LEU A 65 13.41 7.94 -6.07
CA LEU A 65 13.24 8.41 -4.68
C LEU A 65 12.36 7.39 -3.93
N ASP A 66 12.88 6.87 -2.83
CA ASP A 66 12.32 5.76 -2.05
C ASP A 66 10.91 6.06 -1.54
N PHE A 67 10.03 5.05 -1.54
CA PHE A 67 8.72 5.09 -0.87
C PHE A 67 8.86 5.46 0.62
N ASN A 68 10.04 5.18 1.20
CA ASN A 68 10.39 5.49 2.58
C ASN A 68 10.36 7.00 2.90
N GLU A 69 10.57 7.88 1.91
CA GLU A 69 10.42 9.33 2.10
C GLU A 69 8.91 9.72 2.13
N CYS A 70 8.08 9.08 1.29
CA CYS A 70 6.62 9.24 1.32
C CYS A 70 5.98 8.69 2.60
N VAL A 71 6.50 7.61 3.19
CA VAL A 71 5.98 7.04 4.46
C VAL A 71 6.44 7.85 5.68
N ASN A 72 7.66 8.41 5.66
CA ASN A 72 8.13 9.28 6.75
C ASN A 72 7.41 10.64 6.80
N LEU A 73 6.86 11.12 5.68
CA LEU A 73 5.95 12.28 5.65
C LEU A 73 4.56 11.99 6.27
N VAL A 74 4.21 10.73 6.52
CA VAL A 74 2.98 10.32 7.24
C VAL A 74 3.27 10.05 8.73
N SER A 75 4.51 10.24 9.18
CA SER A 75 4.91 10.13 10.59
C SER A 75 5.20 11.48 11.27
N ILE A 76 4.72 12.60 10.72
CA ILE A 76 4.62 13.90 11.40
C ILE A 76 3.18 14.41 11.32
#